data_AF-A0A6C8GD20-F1
#
_entry.id   AF-A0A6C8GD20-F1
#
_cell.length_a   1.000
_cell.length_b   1.000
_cell.length_c   1.000
_cell.angle_alpha   90.00
_cell.angle_beta   90.00
_cell.angle_gamma   90.00
#
_symmetry.space_group_name_H-M   'P 1'
#
loop_
_entity.id
_entity.type
_entity.pdbx_description
1 polymer ?
#
loop_
_entity_poly.entity_id
_entity_poly.type
_entity_poly.pdbx_seq_one_letter_code
_entity_poly.pdbx_strand_id
1 'polypeptide(L)'
;MALCRLLLEKPDMLLLDEPTNHLDAESVAWLERFLHDFEGTVVAITHDRYFLDNVAGWILELDRGEGIPWEGNYSSWLEQKDQRLAQEASAEAARRKFLGAP
;
A
#
# COMPACT_ATOMS: atom_id res chain seq x y z
N MET A 1 -7.03 -3.18 23.42
CA MET A 1 -8.06 -2.39 24.15
C MET A 1 -8.42 -1.07 23.45
N ALA A 2 -7.51 -0.39 22.74
CA ALA A 2 -7.81 0.87 22.04
C ALA A 2 -8.67 0.69 20.77
N LEU A 3 -8.36 -0.30 19.94
CA LEU A 3 -9.06 -0.54 18.67
C LEU A 3 -10.57 -0.77 18.85
N CYS A 4 -10.97 -1.66 19.75
CA CYS A 4 -12.39 -1.99 19.97
C CYS A 4 -13.26 -0.80 20.41
N ARG A 5 -12.68 0.21 21.09
CA ARG A 5 -13.44 1.40 21.53
C ARG A 5 -13.64 2.39 20.40
N LEU A 6 -12.65 2.54 19.52
CA LEU A 6 -12.73 3.39 18.34
C LEU A 6 -13.76 2.87 17.33
N LEU A 7 -13.87 1.55 17.19
CA LEU A 7 -14.85 0.90 16.30
C LEU A 7 -16.31 1.15 16.74
N LEU A 8 -16.56 1.42 18.03
CA LEU A 8 -17.91 1.70 18.54
C LEU A 8 -18.39 3.13 18.22
N GLU A 9 -17.49 4.05 17.89
CA GLU A 9 -17.81 5.45 17.57
C GLU A 9 -18.24 5.65 16.11
N LYS A 10 -18.16 4.61 15.27
CA LYS A 10 -18.49 4.66 13.83
C LYS A 10 -17.90 5.88 13.11
N PRO A 11 -16.57 6.04 13.13
CA PRO A 11 -15.95 7.17 12.43
C PRO A 11 -16.13 7.04 10.91
N ASP A 12 -16.24 8.16 10.20
CA ASP A 12 -16.27 8.18 8.72
C ASP A 12 -14.90 7.79 8.11
N MET A 13 -13.82 7.92 8.90
CA MET A 13 -12.45 7.62 8.49
C MET A 13 -11.68 6.88 9.58
N LEU A 14 -10.99 5.81 9.21
CA LEU A 14 -10.15 5.00 10.07
C LEU A 14 -8.68 5.15 9.68
N LEU A 15 -7.83 5.54 10.63
CA LEU A 15 -6.38 5.60 10.46
C LEU A 15 -5.73 4.49 11.30
N LEU A 16 -5.03 3.58 10.63
CA LEU A 16 -4.38 2.43 11.26
C LEU A 16 -2.88 2.45 10.98
N ASP A 17 -2.08 2.35 12.05
CA ASP A 17 -0.63 2.22 11.95
C ASP A 17 -0.22 0.83 12.46
N GLU A 18 0.34 0.02 11.57
CA GLU A 18 0.71 -1.38 11.76
C GLU A 18 -0.37 -2.25 12.44
N PRO A 19 -1.58 -2.36 11.86
CA PRO A 19 -2.72 -3.00 12.52
C PRO A 19 -2.62 -4.52 12.63
N THR A 20 -1.76 -5.16 11.86
CA THR A 20 -1.48 -6.60 11.93
C THR A 20 -0.50 -6.95 13.05
N ASN A 21 0.19 -5.97 13.62
CA ASN A 21 1.21 -6.21 14.64
C ASN A 21 0.56 -6.75 15.92
N HIS A 22 1.20 -7.77 16.51
CA HIS A 22 0.72 -8.48 17.71
C HIS A 22 -0.64 -9.20 17.56
N LEU A 23 -1.18 -9.35 16.35
CA LEU A 23 -2.37 -10.17 16.09
C LEU A 23 -1.99 -11.60 15.69
N ASP A 24 -2.84 -12.56 16.08
CA ASP A 24 -2.78 -13.92 15.54
C ASP A 24 -3.49 -14.01 14.18
N ALA A 25 -3.31 -15.13 13.48
CA ALA A 25 -3.85 -15.32 12.14
C ALA A 25 -5.39 -15.21 12.07
N GLU A 26 -6.09 -15.65 13.11
CA GLU A 26 -7.56 -15.55 13.18
C GLU A 26 -8.00 -14.08 13.31
N SER A 27 -7.32 -13.32 14.15
CA SER A 27 -7.57 -11.89 14.36
C SER A 27 -7.25 -11.07 13.11
N VAL A 28 -6.18 -11.42 12.37
CA VAL A 28 -5.87 -10.78 11.08
C VAL A 28 -6.99 -11.04 10.08
N ALA A 29 -7.43 -12.30 9.91
CA ALA A 29 -8.50 -12.62 8.98
C ALA A 29 -9.84 -11.94 9.33
N TRP A 30 -10.14 -11.79 10.62
CA TRP A 30 -11.30 -11.01 11.07
C TRP A 30 -11.14 -9.53 10.70
N LEU A 31 -9.96 -8.95 10.94
CA LEU A 31 -9.68 -7.55 10.63
C LEU A 31 -9.76 -7.28 9.12
N GLU A 32 -9.22 -8.16 8.28
CA GLU A 32 -9.31 -8.04 6.83
C GLU A 32 -10.76 -7.95 6.36
N ARG A 33 -11.63 -8.85 6.85
CA ARG A 33 -13.07 -8.82 6.54
C ARG A 33 -13.74 -7.56 7.05
N PHE A 34 -13.42 -7.16 8.28
CA PHE A 34 -13.97 -5.96 8.87
C PHE A 34 -13.65 -4.70 8.05
N LEU A 35 -12.39 -4.57 7.60
CA LEU A 35 -11.96 -3.42 6.80
C LEU A 35 -12.50 -3.45 5.38
N HIS A 36 -12.64 -4.64 4.79
CA HIS A 36 -13.29 -4.81 3.49
C HIS A 36 -14.75 -4.35 3.52
N ASP A 37 -15.48 -4.68 4.60
CA ASP A 37 -16.91 -4.33 4.75
C ASP A 37 -17.12 -2.95 5.40
N PHE A 38 -16.05 -2.21 5.69
CA PHE A 38 -16.15 -0.89 6.32
C PHE A 38 -16.66 0.13 5.31
N GLU A 39 -17.83 0.72 5.58
CA GLU A 39 -18.48 1.70 4.67
C GLU A 39 -17.75 3.05 4.60
N GLY A 40 -16.81 3.33 5.50
CA GLY A 40 -16.03 4.56 5.54
C GLY A 40 -14.70 4.47 4.79
N THR A 41 -13.86 5.49 4.94
CA THR A 41 -12.51 5.50 4.36
C THR A 41 -11.51 4.86 5.33
N VAL A 42 -10.76 3.86 4.88
CA VAL A 42 -9.65 3.28 5.66
C VAL A 42 -8.32 3.73 5.07
N VAL A 43 -7.43 4.23 5.92
CA VAL A 43 -6.02 4.42 5.59
C VAL A 43 -5.22 3.59 6.59
N ALA A 44 -4.55 2.57 6.07
CA ALA A 44 -3.72 1.67 6.86
C ALA A 44 -2.27 1.73 6.37
N ILE A 45 -1.34 1.72 7.32
CA ILE A 45 0.09 1.61 7.08
C ILE A 45 0.53 0.25 7.62
N THR A 46 1.10 -0.60 6.76
CA THR A 46 1.68 -1.88 7.21
C THR A 46 2.75 -2.38 6.25
N HIS A 47 3.63 -3.24 6.77
CA HIS A 47 4.57 -4.03 5.99
C HIS A 47 4.02 -5.41 5.57
N ASP A 48 2.81 -5.79 5.97
CA ASP A 48 2.20 -7.07 5.60
C ASP A 48 1.64 -7.02 4.17
N ARG A 49 2.33 -7.74 3.27
CA ARG A 49 1.97 -7.79 1.84
C ARG A 49 0.66 -8.52 1.58
N TYR A 50 0.34 -9.55 2.36
CA TYR A 50 -0.89 -10.33 2.16
C TYR A 50 -2.10 -9.51 2.58
N PHE A 51 -1.99 -8.81 3.71
CA PHE A 51 -3.02 -7.89 4.17
C PHE A 51 -3.31 -6.78 3.15
N LEU A 52 -2.24 -6.14 2.63
CA LEU A 52 -2.39 -5.12 1.59
C LEU A 52 -3.02 -5.70 0.31
N ASP A 53 -2.68 -6.93 -0.06
CA ASP A 53 -3.24 -7.54 -1.27
C ASP A 53 -4.74 -7.89 -1.13
N ASN A 54 -5.17 -8.27 0.07
CA ASN A 54 -6.54 -8.68 0.38
C ASN A 54 -7.49 -7.51 0.64
N VAL A 55 -6.99 -6.42 1.23
CA VAL A 55 -7.82 -5.31 1.74
C VAL A 55 -7.65 -4.03 0.92
N ALA A 56 -6.47 -3.76 0.37
CA ALA A 56 -6.22 -2.48 -0.27
C ALA A 56 -6.78 -2.43 -1.69
N GLY A 57 -7.69 -1.48 -1.93
CA GLY A 57 -8.08 -1.08 -3.28
C GLY A 57 -7.16 -0.02 -3.90
N TRP A 58 -6.35 0.64 -3.07
CA TRP A 58 -5.40 1.68 -3.47
C TRP A 58 -4.10 1.53 -2.68
N ILE A 59 -2.97 1.69 -3.36
CA ILE A 59 -1.64 1.76 -2.77
C ILE A 59 -1.12 3.18 -2.92
N LEU A 60 -0.70 3.80 -1.81
CA LEU A 60 0.00 5.07 -1.83
C LEU A 60 1.48 4.83 -1.60
N GLU A 61 2.27 4.92 -2.67
CA GLU A 61 3.73 4.86 -2.58
C GLU A 61 4.27 6.24 -2.19
N LEU A 62 5.15 6.30 -1.19
CA LEU A 62 5.93 7.49 -0.88
C LEU A 62 7.34 7.31 -1.42
N ASP A 63 7.67 8.01 -2.51
CA ASP A 63 9.02 8.02 -3.09
C ASP A 63 9.53 9.46 -3.18
N ARG A 64 10.77 9.70 -2.71
CA ARG A 64 11.44 11.03 -2.73
C ARG A 64 10.62 12.20 -2.19
N GLY A 65 9.68 11.95 -1.27
CA GLY A 65 8.80 12.96 -0.69
C GLY A 65 7.53 13.24 -1.50
N GLU A 66 7.29 12.50 -2.58
CA GLU A 66 6.08 12.55 -3.38
C GLU A 66 5.21 11.31 -3.12
N GLY A 67 3.90 11.51 -3.02
CA GLY A 67 2.91 10.43 -2.92
C GLY A 67 2.42 10.04 -4.30
N ILE A 68 2.69 8.81 -4.72
CA ILE A 68 2.25 8.23 -5.99
C ILE A 68 1.09 7.28 -5.69
N PRO A 69 -0.17 7.71 -5.91
CA PRO A 69 -1.31 6.83 -5.73
C PRO A 69 -1.41 5.84 -6.89
N TRP A 70 -1.74 4.60 -6.55
CA TRP A 70 -1.99 3.51 -7.48
C TRP A 70 -3.31 2.84 -7.14
N GLU A 71 -4.19 2.70 -8.14
CA GLU A 71 -5.44 1.96 -8.00
C GLU A 71 -5.18 0.48 -8.28
N GLY A 72 -5.41 -0.35 -7.28
CA GLY A 72 -5.10 -1.77 -7.32
C GLY A 72 -4.51 -2.28 -6.01
N ASN A 73 -4.32 -3.59 -5.95
CA ASN A 73 -3.72 -4.27 -4.82
C ASN A 73 -2.18 -4.16 -4.82
N TYR A 74 -1.55 -4.67 -3.76
CA TYR A 74 -0.10 -4.63 -3.60
C TYR A 74 0.64 -5.33 -4.75
N SER A 75 0.17 -6.49 -5.20
CA SER A 75 0.83 -7.25 -6.26
C SER A 75 0.86 -6.48 -7.59
N SER A 76 -0.27 -5.87 -7.97
CA SER A 76 -0.36 -5.05 -9.19
C SER A 76 0.53 -3.82 -9.13
N TRP A 77 0.65 -3.19 -7.95
CA TRP A 77 1.55 -2.07 -7.73
C TRP A 77 3.01 -2.50 -7.89
N LEU A 78 3.39 -3.66 -7.36
CA LEU A 78 4.76 -4.16 -7.44
C LEU A 78 5.18 -4.42 -8.90
N GLU A 79 4.31 -5.07 -9.69
CA GLU A 79 4.56 -5.31 -11.12
C GLU A 79 4.72 -4.00 -11.90
N GLN A 80 3.86 -3.02 -11.63
CA GLN A 80 3.93 -1.71 -12.27
C GLN A 80 5.21 -0.95 -11.89
N LYS A 81 5.58 -1.00 -10.61
CA LYS A 81 6.81 -0.38 -10.11
C LYS A 81 8.04 -0.97 -10.78
N ASP A 82 8.11 -2.29 -10.93
CA ASP A 82 9.22 -2.96 -11.62
C ASP A 82 9.30 -2.55 -13.09
N GLN A 83 8.17 -2.44 -13.79
CA GLN A 83 8.15 -1.95 -15.17
C GLN A 83 8.63 -0.49 -15.27
N ARG A 84 8.21 0.38 -14.35
CA ARG A 84 8.64 1.79 -14.29
C ARG A 84 10.15 1.90 -14.10
N LEU A 85 10.71 1.16 -13.13
CA LEU A 85 12.14 1.15 -12.85
C LEU A 85 12.96 0.62 -14.04
N ALA A 86 12.46 -0.41 -14.72
CA ALA A 86 13.11 -0.95 -15.92
C ALA A 86 13.14 0.07 -17.09
N GLN A 87 12.06 0.85 -17.26
CA GLN A 87 11.99 1.91 -18.27
C GLN A 87 12.94 3.07 -17.94
N GLU A 88 12.98 3.51 -16.69
CA GLU A 88 13.88 4.56 -16.22
C GLU A 88 15.34 4.18 -16.43
N ALA A 89 15.73 2.97 -16.02
CA ALA A 89 17.09 2.45 -16.21
C ALA A 89 17.47 2.39 -17.70
N SER A 90 16.54 1.99 -18.56
CA SER A 90 16.74 1.93 -20.01
C SER A 90 16.92 3.33 -20.62
N ALA A 91 16.11 4.30 -20.20
CA ALA A 91 16.20 5.69 -20.63
C ALA A 91 17.51 6.34 -20.20
N GLU A 92 17.95 6.10 -18.96
CA GLU A 92 19.21 6.62 -18.44
C GLU A 92 20.42 6.01 -19.17
N ALA A 93 20.38 4.71 -19.44
CA ALA A 93 21.41 4.03 -20.24
C ALA A 93 21.48 4.58 -21.68
N ALA A 94 20.34 4.84 -22.31
CA ALA A 94 20.28 5.47 -23.64
C ALA A 94 20.86 6.90 -23.62
N ARG A 95 20.50 7.70 -22.60
CA ARG A 95 21.02 9.06 -22.41
C ARG A 95 22.54 9.07 -22.21
N ARG A 96 23.06 8.11 -21.44
CA ARG A 96 24.51 7.97 -21.20
C ARG A 96 25.26 7.56 -22.47
N LYS A 97 24.69 6.69 -23.32
CA LYS A 97 25.27 6.36 -24.63
C LYS A 97 25.29 7.57 -25.57
N PHE A 98 24.25 8.40 -25.57
CA PHE A 98 24.17 9.58 -26.41
C PHE A 98 25.15 10.69 -25.98
N LEU A 99 25.31 10.93 -24.68
CA LEU A 99 26.24 11.92 -24.13
C LEU A 99 27.71 11.46 -24.09
N GLY A 100 27.96 10.15 -24.26
CA GLY A 100 29.29 9.54 -24.28
C GLY A 100 29.88 9.30 -25.66
N ALA A 101 29.20 9.71 -26.73
CA ALA A 101 29.73 9.66 -28.09
C ALA A 101 30.58 10.92 -28.38
N PRO A 102 31.88 10.81 -28.68
CA PRO A 102 32.71 11.93 -29.12
C PRO A 102 32.30 12.48 -30.49
#